data_AF-A0A1V2M7J2-F1
#
_entry.id   AF-A0A1V2M7J2-F1
#
_cell.length_a   1.000
_cell.length_b   1.000
_cell.length_c   1.000
_cell.angle_alpha   90.00
_cell.angle_beta   90.00
_cell.angle_gamma   90.00
#
_symmetry.space_group_name_H-M   'P 1'
#
loop_
_entity.id
_entity.type
_entity.pdbx_description
1 polymer ?
#
loop_
_entity_poly.entity_id
_entity_poly.type
_entity_poly.pdbx_seq_one_letter_code
_entity_poly.pdbx_strand_id
1 'polypeptide(L)'
;MLKNVKKIRNLEEIIMRKLLELEIHDVIEQIELVINYINDNNSVLTVAGNLGQKDCFALNSLLKDRIEVDKPTKNMEQYPFIEFAYKIISEMKIYDLQPVKSSKIQLVPNDLYEKFNELNEIEKYIIIISIYFDKVDLKELYNKTIVNIQSCHKNIIKILKEIIYLGNEKICQNEKYKNEFGVLWKLFYSFKCLGLCKLELTDNKDSKKLISSLESTQLGKIIFRDIIKLNYLKVIFDINDSSNSEFKIAPKGKYKIKSSSYSSSSIQVETIVHTLLEILENDIDGKRLMNFIKIME
;
A
#
# COMPACT_ATOMS: atom_id res chain seq x y z
N MET A 1 -12.58 -29.35 28.94
CA MET A 1 -12.93 -27.98 28.47
C MET A 1 -11.70 -27.18 28.02
N LEU A 2 -10.68 -26.95 28.86
CA LEU A 2 -9.48 -26.14 28.51
C LEU A 2 -8.66 -26.65 27.30
N LYS A 3 -8.50 -27.97 27.12
CA LYS A 3 -7.82 -28.54 25.93
C LYS A 3 -8.55 -28.21 24.62
N ASN A 4 -9.89 -28.18 24.64
CA ASN A 4 -10.69 -27.86 23.46
C ASN A 4 -10.62 -26.37 23.12
N VAL A 5 -10.59 -25.50 24.14
CA VAL A 5 -10.39 -24.04 23.96
C VAL A 5 -9.04 -23.74 23.31
N LYS A 6 -7.95 -24.39 23.76
CA LYS A 6 -6.62 -24.22 23.15
C LYS A 6 -6.57 -24.70 21.69
N LYS A 7 -7.24 -25.82 21.39
CA LYS A 7 -7.31 -26.36 20.02
C LYS A 7 -8.09 -25.44 19.07
N ILE A 8 -9.20 -24.86 19.54
CA ILE A 8 -10.01 -23.91 18.76
C ILE A 8 -9.20 -22.65 18.45
N ARG A 9 -8.53 -22.04 19.45
CA ARG A 9 -7.69 -20.86 19.22
C ARG A 9 -6.59 -21.09 18.20
N ASN A 10 -5.89 -22.23 18.31
CA ASN A 10 -4.84 -22.59 17.35
C ASN A 10 -5.41 -22.74 15.91
N LEU A 11 -6.63 -23.27 15.77
CA LEU A 11 -7.27 -23.40 14.47
C LEU A 11 -7.67 -22.03 13.90
N GLU A 12 -8.20 -21.14 14.73
CA GLU A 12 -8.53 -19.75 14.35
C GLU A 12 -7.27 -19.00 13.88
N GLU A 13 -6.15 -19.14 14.59
CA GLU A 13 -4.85 -18.56 14.22
C GLU A 13 -4.36 -19.08 12.86
N ILE A 14 -4.44 -20.40 12.64
CA ILE A 14 -4.06 -21.02 11.35
C ILE A 14 -4.95 -20.53 10.21
N ILE A 15 -6.26 -20.46 10.42
CA ILE A 15 -7.21 -19.99 9.38
C ILE A 15 -6.94 -18.52 9.06
N MET A 16 -6.77 -17.67 10.07
CA MET A 16 -6.45 -16.26 9.87
C MET A 16 -5.15 -16.09 9.11
N ARG A 17 -4.10 -16.83 9.47
CA ARG A 17 -2.82 -16.80 8.73
C ARG A 17 -3.00 -17.15 7.27
N LYS A 18 -3.72 -18.24 6.96
CA LYS A 18 -3.97 -18.62 5.55
C LYS A 18 -4.77 -17.57 4.78
N LEU A 19 -5.73 -16.92 5.43
CA LEU A 19 -6.48 -15.83 4.80
C LEU A 19 -5.58 -14.64 4.49
N LEU A 20 -4.67 -14.29 5.41
CA LEU A 20 -3.70 -13.22 5.19
C LEU A 20 -2.70 -13.59 4.09
N GLU A 21 -2.21 -14.82 4.05
CA GLU A 21 -1.31 -15.32 3.00
C GLU A 21 -1.98 -15.21 1.61
N LEU A 22 -3.27 -15.51 1.49
CA LEU A 22 -4.01 -15.33 0.23
C LEU A 22 -4.14 -13.85 -0.16
N GLU A 23 -4.47 -12.97 0.79
CA GLU A 23 -4.57 -11.52 0.55
C GLU A 23 -3.21 -10.92 0.14
N ILE A 24 -2.11 -11.44 0.70
CA ILE A 24 -0.73 -11.05 0.37
C ILE A 24 -0.33 -11.55 -1.02
N HIS A 25 -0.63 -12.82 -1.33
CA HIS A 25 -0.24 -13.45 -2.58
C HIS A 25 -0.72 -12.66 -3.80
N ASP A 26 -1.99 -12.23 -3.81
CA ASP A 26 -2.55 -11.43 -4.91
C ASP A 26 -1.80 -10.11 -5.12
N VAL A 27 -1.35 -9.46 -4.03
CA VAL A 27 -0.58 -8.21 -4.11
C VAL A 27 0.80 -8.47 -4.69
N ILE A 28 1.50 -9.50 -4.19
CA ILE A 28 2.84 -9.85 -4.67
C ILE A 28 2.83 -10.24 -6.14
N GLU A 29 1.91 -11.10 -6.55
CA GLU A 29 1.80 -11.56 -7.93
C GLU A 29 1.62 -10.37 -8.90
N GLN A 30 0.76 -9.40 -8.56
CA GLN A 30 0.53 -8.24 -9.43
C GLN A 30 1.72 -7.27 -9.47
N ILE A 31 2.46 -7.09 -8.36
CA ILE A 31 3.68 -6.27 -8.34
C ILE A 31 4.81 -6.94 -9.11
N GLU A 32 5.02 -8.25 -8.91
CA GLU A 32 6.02 -9.04 -9.62
C GLU A 32 5.73 -9.08 -11.12
N LEU A 33 4.47 -9.10 -11.54
CA LEU A 33 4.10 -8.97 -12.95
C LEU A 33 4.64 -7.67 -13.55
N VAL A 34 4.53 -6.54 -12.84
CA VAL A 34 5.07 -5.26 -13.32
C VAL A 34 6.60 -5.28 -13.36
N ILE A 35 7.24 -5.83 -12.32
CA ILE A 35 8.70 -5.99 -12.26
C ILE A 35 9.21 -6.85 -13.43
N ASN A 36 8.61 -8.02 -13.63
CA ASN A 36 9.00 -8.96 -14.69
C ASN A 36 8.78 -8.35 -16.07
N TYR A 37 7.66 -7.66 -16.29
CA TYR A 37 7.43 -6.96 -17.55
C TYR A 37 8.53 -5.92 -17.83
N ILE A 38 8.89 -5.10 -16.84
CA ILE A 38 9.93 -4.06 -16.99
C ILE A 38 11.26 -4.70 -17.40
N ASN A 39 11.62 -5.82 -16.74
CA ASN A 39 12.85 -6.54 -17.01
C ASN A 39 12.84 -7.20 -18.40
N ASP A 40 11.79 -7.96 -18.72
CA ASP A 40 11.69 -8.73 -19.96
C ASP A 40 11.62 -7.84 -21.20
N ASN A 41 11.02 -6.65 -21.07
CA ASN A 41 10.82 -5.72 -22.19
C ASN A 41 11.87 -4.61 -22.25
N ASN A 42 12.84 -4.59 -21.34
CA ASN A 42 13.84 -3.53 -21.24
C ASN A 42 13.19 -2.13 -21.25
N SER A 43 12.15 -1.94 -20.44
CA SER A 43 11.32 -0.75 -20.49
C SER A 43 12.15 0.53 -20.33
N VAL A 44 11.80 1.53 -21.12
CA VAL A 44 12.52 2.80 -21.19
C VAL A 44 11.63 3.92 -20.67
N LEU A 45 12.18 4.68 -19.73
CA LEU A 45 11.51 5.81 -19.14
C LEU A 45 11.47 7.00 -20.11
N THR A 46 10.37 7.72 -20.03
CA THR A 46 10.24 9.06 -20.59
C THR A 46 11.17 10.05 -19.88
N VAL A 47 11.37 11.24 -20.45
CA VAL A 47 12.16 12.32 -19.81
C VAL A 47 11.61 12.71 -18.43
N ALA A 48 10.30 12.52 -18.22
CA ALA A 48 9.65 12.75 -16.93
C ALA A 48 9.86 11.62 -15.92
N GLY A 49 10.64 10.59 -16.25
CA GLY A 49 10.89 9.45 -15.37
C GLY A 49 9.72 8.48 -15.25
N ASN A 50 8.76 8.50 -16.19
CA ASN A 50 7.58 7.61 -16.21
C ASN A 50 7.69 6.54 -17.29
N LEU A 51 7.01 5.40 -17.10
CA LEU A 51 6.80 4.41 -18.16
C LEU A 51 6.07 5.03 -19.36
N GLY A 52 6.44 4.60 -20.57
CA GLY A 52 5.80 5.07 -21.80
C GLY A 52 4.35 4.58 -21.93
N GLN A 53 3.55 5.28 -22.74
CA GLN A 53 2.14 4.90 -23.00
C GLN A 53 2.00 3.47 -23.56
N LYS A 54 2.96 3.04 -24.40
CA LYS A 54 2.97 1.69 -24.96
C LYS A 54 3.18 0.62 -23.88
N ASP A 55 4.12 0.85 -22.98
CA ASP A 55 4.38 -0.06 -21.85
C ASP A 55 3.20 -0.09 -20.89
N CYS A 56 2.63 1.06 -20.55
CA CYS A 56 1.43 1.12 -19.70
C CYS A 56 0.25 0.38 -20.32
N PHE A 57 0.04 0.51 -21.63
CA PHE A 57 -1.02 -0.20 -22.34
C PHE A 57 -0.82 -1.71 -22.34
N ALA A 58 0.42 -2.18 -22.60
CA ALA A 58 0.76 -3.59 -22.58
C ALA A 58 0.68 -4.18 -21.16
N LEU A 59 1.20 -3.49 -20.14
CA LEU A 59 1.04 -3.88 -18.73
C LEU A 59 -0.42 -4.00 -18.35
N ASN A 60 -1.25 -3.01 -18.70
CA ASN A 60 -2.66 -3.01 -18.36
C ASN A 60 -3.41 -4.22 -18.94
N SER A 61 -3.03 -4.76 -20.10
CA SER A 61 -3.69 -5.94 -20.64
C SER A 61 -3.38 -7.23 -19.86
N LEU A 62 -2.32 -7.23 -19.05
CA LEU A 62 -1.88 -8.35 -18.23
C LEU A 62 -2.45 -8.32 -16.80
N LEU A 63 -2.90 -7.17 -16.31
CA LEU A 63 -3.40 -7.00 -14.94
C LEU A 63 -4.79 -7.61 -14.74
N LYS A 64 -5.07 -8.10 -13.52
CA LYS A 64 -6.39 -8.63 -13.13
C LYS A 64 -7.47 -7.55 -13.21
N ASP A 65 -7.18 -6.35 -12.68
CA ASP A 65 -8.07 -5.18 -12.67
C ASP A 65 -7.81 -4.24 -13.86
N ARG A 66 -7.75 -4.79 -15.07
CA ARG A 66 -7.45 -3.98 -16.26
C ARG A 66 -8.51 -2.90 -16.53
N ILE A 67 -8.04 -1.75 -16.99
CA ILE A 67 -8.90 -0.70 -17.52
C ILE A 67 -9.17 -1.00 -19.00
N GLU A 68 -10.43 -0.97 -19.41
CA GLU A 68 -10.77 -1.13 -20.82
C GLU A 68 -10.27 0.07 -21.65
N VAL A 69 -9.39 -0.23 -22.62
CA VAL A 69 -8.81 0.72 -23.56
C VAL A 69 -8.48 0.01 -24.87
N ASP A 70 -8.77 0.65 -25.99
CA ASP A 70 -8.51 0.07 -27.33
C ASP A 70 -7.11 0.40 -27.85
N LYS A 71 -6.49 1.48 -27.36
CA LYS A 71 -5.24 2.04 -27.89
C LYS A 71 -4.33 2.60 -26.78
N PRO A 72 -3.01 2.68 -27.01
CA PRO A 72 -2.05 3.24 -26.06
C PRO A 72 -2.10 4.78 -26.04
N THR A 73 -3.22 5.34 -25.59
CA THR A 73 -3.46 6.80 -25.54
C THR A 73 -3.37 7.38 -24.13
N LYS A 74 -3.35 6.52 -23.11
CA LYS A 74 -3.34 6.92 -21.71
C LYS A 74 -1.92 6.99 -21.15
N ASN A 75 -1.66 8.00 -20.34
CA ASN A 75 -0.43 8.14 -19.56
C ASN A 75 -0.48 7.26 -18.29
N MET A 76 0.68 7.01 -17.67
CA MET A 76 0.79 6.20 -16.45
C MET A 76 -0.15 6.64 -15.32
N GLU A 77 -0.32 7.95 -15.09
CA GLU A 77 -1.25 8.53 -14.09
C GLU A 77 -2.73 8.13 -14.27
N GLN A 78 -3.08 7.65 -15.47
CA GLN A 78 -4.43 7.20 -15.81
C GLN A 78 -4.60 5.68 -15.65
N TYR A 79 -3.54 4.97 -15.24
CA TYR A 79 -3.52 3.57 -14.84
C TYR A 79 -3.14 3.47 -13.37
N PRO A 80 -4.11 3.60 -12.44
CA PRO A 80 -3.80 3.80 -11.02
C PRO A 80 -2.98 2.67 -10.39
N PHE A 81 -3.18 1.42 -10.79
CA PHE A 81 -2.36 0.31 -10.31
C PHE A 81 -0.92 0.40 -10.82
N ILE A 82 -0.71 0.73 -12.10
CA ILE A 82 0.62 0.87 -12.69
C ILE A 82 1.36 2.05 -12.05
N GLU A 83 0.69 3.19 -11.87
CA GLU A 83 1.23 4.35 -11.15
C GLU A 83 1.66 3.96 -9.72
N PHE A 84 0.79 3.23 -9.00
CA PHE A 84 1.09 2.73 -7.66
C PHE A 84 2.30 1.79 -7.64
N ALA A 85 2.28 0.74 -8.47
CA ALA A 85 3.34 -0.26 -8.52
C ALA A 85 4.68 0.37 -8.90
N TYR A 86 4.68 1.27 -9.89
CA TYR A 86 5.88 1.95 -10.33
C TYR A 86 6.49 2.84 -9.25
N LYS A 87 5.68 3.56 -8.46
CA LYS A 87 6.17 4.36 -7.33
C LYS A 87 6.81 3.46 -6.26
N ILE A 88 6.21 2.32 -5.93
CA ILE A 88 6.82 1.34 -5.01
C ILE A 88 8.16 0.85 -5.55
N ILE A 89 8.18 0.36 -6.80
CA ILE A 89 9.38 -0.19 -7.45
C ILE A 89 10.51 0.84 -7.52
N SER A 90 10.18 2.11 -7.79
CA SER A 90 11.15 3.20 -7.85
C SER A 90 11.83 3.41 -6.48
N GLU A 91 11.05 3.40 -5.40
CA GLU A 91 11.57 3.54 -4.04
C GLU A 91 12.31 2.29 -3.54
N MET A 92 12.00 1.11 -4.08
CA MET A 92 12.76 -0.12 -3.80
C MET A 92 14.21 -0.07 -4.29
N LYS A 93 14.52 0.82 -5.26
CA LYS A 93 15.86 0.97 -5.87
C LYS A 93 16.44 -0.35 -6.42
N ILE A 94 15.58 -1.26 -6.88
CA ILE A 94 15.97 -2.54 -7.50
C ILE A 94 16.48 -2.39 -8.94
N TYR A 95 16.47 -1.17 -9.48
CA TYR A 95 16.97 -0.85 -10.81
C TYR A 95 17.95 0.32 -10.76
N ASP A 96 19.03 0.22 -11.53
CA ASP A 96 19.89 1.33 -11.87
C ASP A 96 19.36 2.07 -13.10
N LEU A 97 19.52 3.39 -13.11
CA LEU A 97 19.12 4.26 -14.20
C LEU A 97 20.29 4.42 -15.19
N GLN A 98 20.20 3.77 -16.35
CA GLN A 98 21.23 3.87 -17.39
C GLN A 98 20.78 4.78 -18.54
N PRO A 99 21.57 5.81 -18.91
CA PRO A 99 21.24 6.65 -20.04
C PRO A 99 21.39 5.89 -21.35
N VAL A 100 20.37 5.97 -22.20
CA VAL A 100 20.35 5.43 -23.55
C VAL A 100 20.34 6.60 -24.55
N LYS A 101 20.64 6.32 -25.82
CA LYS A 101 20.58 7.30 -26.91
C LYS A 101 19.26 8.09 -26.87
N SER A 102 19.35 9.41 -27.07
CA SER A 102 18.20 10.34 -27.16
C SER A 102 17.45 10.60 -25.84
N SER A 103 18.18 10.98 -24.78
CA SER A 103 17.64 11.43 -23.47
C SER A 103 16.66 10.45 -22.80
N LYS A 104 16.79 9.17 -23.13
CA LYS A 104 15.99 8.08 -22.61
C LYS A 104 16.76 7.38 -21.50
N ILE A 105 16.06 6.87 -20.50
CA ILE A 105 16.66 6.16 -19.36
C ILE A 105 16.12 4.74 -19.35
N GLN A 106 17.00 3.76 -19.37
CA GLN A 106 16.65 2.35 -19.23
C GLN A 106 16.79 1.94 -17.77
N LEU A 107 15.86 1.10 -17.32
CA LEU A 107 15.93 0.43 -16.03
C LEU A 107 16.76 -0.85 -16.19
N VAL A 108 17.85 -0.96 -15.44
CA VAL A 108 18.72 -2.15 -15.46
C VAL A 108 18.73 -2.78 -14.07
N PRO A 109 18.38 -4.08 -13.93
CA PRO A 109 18.38 -4.74 -12.63
C PRO A 109 19.75 -4.65 -11.94
N ASN A 110 19.75 -4.42 -10.62
CA ASN A 110 20.96 -4.37 -9.81
C ASN A 110 20.96 -5.46 -8.72
N ASP A 111 21.94 -5.46 -7.83
CA ASP A 111 22.06 -6.47 -6.76
C ASP A 111 20.83 -6.54 -5.84
N LEU A 112 20.05 -5.45 -5.72
CA LEU A 112 18.83 -5.45 -4.91
C LEU A 112 17.67 -6.19 -5.59
N TYR A 113 17.64 -6.21 -6.93
CA TYR A 113 16.67 -7.01 -7.68
C TYR A 113 16.83 -8.51 -7.37
N GLU A 114 18.06 -9.01 -7.46
CA GLU A 114 18.35 -10.42 -7.15
C GLU A 114 17.99 -10.76 -5.70
N LYS A 115 18.39 -9.91 -4.75
CA LYS A 115 18.04 -10.09 -3.34
C LYS A 115 16.53 -10.05 -3.11
N PHE A 116 15.80 -9.18 -3.80
CA PHE A 116 14.35 -9.13 -3.69
C PHE A 116 13.71 -10.41 -4.21
N ASN A 117 14.21 -10.98 -5.31
CA ASN A 117 13.71 -12.23 -5.87
C ASN A 117 13.92 -13.44 -4.94
N GLU A 118 14.98 -13.42 -4.11
CA GLU A 118 15.26 -14.47 -3.10
C GLU A 118 14.33 -14.42 -1.87
N LEU A 119 13.53 -13.37 -1.73
CA LEU A 119 12.59 -13.21 -0.61
C LEU A 119 11.31 -14.03 -0.83
N ASN A 120 10.73 -14.50 0.27
CA ASN A 120 9.41 -15.10 0.23
C ASN A 120 8.32 -14.01 0.13
N GLU A 121 7.09 -14.41 -0.19
CA GLU A 121 5.97 -13.48 -0.42
C GLU A 121 5.69 -12.56 0.78
N ILE A 122 5.81 -13.08 1.99
CA ILE A 122 5.56 -12.31 3.21
C ILE A 122 6.64 -11.23 3.39
N GLU A 123 7.91 -11.57 3.21
CA GLU A 123 9.01 -10.60 3.28
C GLU A 123 8.88 -9.52 2.21
N LYS A 124 8.55 -9.91 0.96
CA LYS A 124 8.27 -8.97 -0.14
C LYS A 124 7.13 -8.03 0.23
N TYR A 125 6.08 -8.55 0.84
CA TYR A 125 4.91 -7.78 1.22
C TYR A 125 5.22 -6.76 2.32
N ILE A 126 5.98 -7.16 3.33
CA ILE A 126 6.43 -6.26 4.39
C ILE A 126 7.27 -5.13 3.82
N ILE A 127 8.17 -5.42 2.87
CA ILE A 127 8.95 -4.38 2.17
C ILE A 127 8.03 -3.42 1.42
N ILE A 128 7.07 -3.93 0.65
CA ILE A 128 6.12 -3.10 -0.11
C ILE A 128 5.31 -2.17 0.81
N ILE A 129 4.76 -2.70 1.92
CA ILE A 129 4.06 -1.89 2.91
C ILE A 129 4.97 -0.84 3.54
N SER A 130 6.19 -1.22 3.91
CA SER A 130 7.15 -0.33 4.56
C SER A 130 7.49 0.84 3.64
N ILE A 131 7.76 0.55 2.36
CA ILE A 131 8.06 1.54 1.34
C ILE A 131 6.88 2.47 1.12
N TYR A 132 5.66 1.92 1.00
CA TYR A 132 4.47 2.73 0.80
C TYR A 132 4.26 3.75 1.92
N PHE A 133 4.48 3.35 3.17
CA PHE A 133 4.23 4.22 4.32
C PHE A 133 5.43 5.10 4.73
N ASP A 134 6.66 4.70 4.43
CA ASP A 134 7.85 5.45 4.86
C ASP A 134 8.52 6.26 3.74
N LYS A 135 8.56 5.72 2.52
CA LYS A 135 9.38 6.25 1.42
C LYS A 135 8.57 6.95 0.34
N VAL A 136 7.39 6.42 0.01
CA VAL A 136 6.55 7.05 -1.03
C VAL A 136 6.10 8.44 -0.57
N ASP A 137 6.38 9.46 -1.38
CA ASP A 137 5.81 10.78 -1.18
C ASP A 137 4.31 10.77 -1.50
N LEU A 138 3.52 10.48 -0.47
CA LEU A 138 2.06 10.47 -0.56
C LEU A 138 1.50 11.86 -0.90
N LYS A 139 2.22 12.96 -0.62
CA LYS A 139 1.78 14.29 -1.02
C LYS A 139 1.93 14.48 -2.51
N GLU A 140 3.02 14.01 -3.09
CA GLU A 140 3.21 14.00 -4.55
C GLU A 140 2.15 13.11 -5.21
N LEU A 141 1.97 11.88 -4.71
CA LEU A 141 1.00 10.90 -5.23
C LEU A 141 -0.44 11.44 -5.21
N TYR A 142 -0.77 12.23 -4.18
CA TYR A 142 -2.10 12.80 -3.97
C TYR A 142 -2.15 14.32 -4.20
N ASN A 143 -1.20 14.94 -4.91
CA ASN A 143 -1.02 16.40 -4.94
C ASN A 143 -2.31 17.17 -5.30
N LYS A 144 -3.09 16.68 -6.26
CA LYS A 144 -4.39 17.29 -6.65
C LYS A 144 -5.52 17.08 -5.63
N THR A 145 -5.34 16.16 -4.70
CA THR A 145 -6.32 15.73 -3.69
C THR A 145 -5.89 16.01 -2.26
N ILE A 146 -4.66 16.48 -2.01
CA ILE A 146 -4.10 16.61 -0.66
C ILE A 146 -4.90 17.59 0.21
N VAL A 147 -5.27 18.76 -0.33
CA VAL A 147 -6.10 19.74 0.37
C VAL A 147 -7.44 19.12 0.78
N ASN A 148 -8.00 18.27 -0.08
CA ASN A 148 -9.23 17.58 0.21
C ASN A 148 -9.04 16.43 1.22
N ILE A 149 -7.90 15.74 1.20
CA ILE A 149 -7.56 14.73 2.22
C ILE A 149 -7.43 15.40 3.59
N GLN A 150 -6.74 16.54 3.65
CA GLN A 150 -6.57 17.33 4.88
C GLN A 150 -7.92 17.79 5.43
N SER A 151 -8.80 18.33 4.57
CA SER A 151 -10.13 18.79 4.97
C SER A 151 -11.07 17.64 5.33
N CYS A 152 -10.93 16.46 4.71
CA CYS A 152 -11.74 15.28 4.98
C CYS A 152 -11.15 14.33 6.04
N HIS A 153 -10.05 14.67 6.72
CA HIS A 153 -9.35 13.70 7.58
C HIS A 153 -10.24 13.05 8.65
N LYS A 154 -11.12 13.84 9.29
CA LYS A 154 -12.07 13.32 10.30
C LYS A 154 -13.03 12.31 9.67
N ASN A 155 -13.45 12.55 8.44
CA ASN A 155 -14.31 11.65 7.69
C ASN A 155 -13.53 10.40 7.24
N ILE A 156 -12.25 10.51 6.86
CA ILE A 156 -11.41 9.33 6.59
C ILE A 156 -11.35 8.44 7.83
N ILE A 157 -11.01 9.00 9.01
CA ILE A 157 -10.95 8.23 10.26
C ILE A 157 -12.31 7.61 10.60
N LYS A 158 -13.41 8.32 10.35
CA LYS A 158 -14.76 7.79 10.56
C LYS A 158 -15.08 6.62 9.62
N ILE A 159 -14.75 6.75 8.32
CA ILE A 159 -14.92 5.69 7.32
C ILE A 159 -14.08 4.47 7.71
N LEU A 160 -12.80 4.67 8.07
CA LEU A 160 -11.92 3.58 8.50
C LEU A 160 -12.47 2.85 9.74
N LYS A 161 -12.95 3.59 10.75
CA LYS A 161 -13.63 2.98 11.90
C LYS A 161 -14.84 2.17 11.46
N GLU A 162 -15.70 2.74 10.62
CA GLU A 162 -16.93 2.09 10.16
C GLU A 162 -16.61 0.77 9.40
N ILE A 163 -15.67 0.76 8.44
CA ILE A 163 -15.28 -0.48 7.75
C ILE A 163 -14.60 -1.51 8.66
N ILE A 164 -13.94 -1.09 9.74
CA ILE A 164 -13.37 -2.03 10.74
C ILE A 164 -14.49 -2.70 11.55
N TYR A 165 -15.53 -1.95 11.93
CA TYR A 165 -16.63 -2.44 12.76
C TYR A 165 -17.64 -3.30 11.99
N LEU A 166 -17.86 -3.01 10.70
CA LEU A 166 -18.83 -3.67 9.85
C LEU A 166 -18.51 -5.15 9.53
N GLY A 167 -17.36 -5.66 9.95
CA GLY A 167 -17.01 -7.06 9.72
C GLY A 167 -16.87 -7.36 8.23
N ASN A 168 -17.78 -8.14 7.66
CA ASN A 168 -17.80 -8.48 6.23
C ASN A 168 -18.82 -7.63 5.44
N GLU A 169 -19.47 -6.65 6.08
CA GLU A 169 -20.40 -5.75 5.39
C GLU A 169 -19.62 -4.62 4.69
N LYS A 170 -20.17 -4.18 3.55
CA LYS A 170 -19.59 -3.11 2.74
C LYS A 170 -20.28 -1.77 2.99
N ILE A 171 -19.50 -0.70 3.04
CA ILE A 171 -20.05 0.66 2.97
C ILE A 171 -20.38 0.95 1.52
N CYS A 172 -21.67 0.97 1.20
CA CYS A 172 -22.14 1.44 -0.09
C CYS A 172 -22.15 2.96 -0.13
N GLN A 173 -21.99 3.52 -1.34
CA GLN A 173 -22.20 4.93 -1.58
C GLN A 173 -23.61 5.32 -1.14
N ASN A 174 -23.69 6.10 -0.07
CA ASN A 174 -24.91 6.73 0.42
C ASN A 174 -24.70 8.25 0.45
N GLU A 175 -25.78 9.01 0.65
CA GLU A 175 -25.70 10.49 0.72
C GLU A 175 -24.69 10.99 1.76
N LYS A 176 -24.44 10.19 2.81
CA LYS A 176 -23.54 10.52 3.92
C LYS A 176 -22.07 10.63 3.51
N TYR A 177 -21.60 9.86 2.52
CA TYR A 177 -20.18 9.82 2.12
C TYR A 177 -19.93 10.13 0.64
N LYS A 178 -20.95 10.55 -0.10
CA LYS A 178 -20.87 10.72 -1.55
C LYS A 178 -19.74 11.67 -1.98
N ASN A 179 -19.57 12.79 -1.27
CA ASN A 179 -18.56 13.79 -1.61
C ASN A 179 -17.14 13.30 -1.27
N GLU A 180 -16.99 12.67 -0.11
CA GLU A 180 -15.75 12.08 0.38
C GLU A 180 -15.27 10.97 -0.56
N PHE A 181 -16.17 10.10 -1.00
CA PHE A 181 -15.85 8.99 -1.89
C PHE A 181 -15.35 9.46 -3.26
N GLY A 182 -15.82 10.60 -3.75
CA GLY A 182 -15.31 11.19 -4.99
C GLY A 182 -13.92 11.84 -4.84
N VAL A 183 -13.57 12.27 -3.64
CA VAL A 183 -12.27 12.88 -3.34
C VAL A 183 -11.22 11.83 -3.01
N LEU A 184 -11.61 10.84 -2.21
CA LEU A 184 -10.70 9.91 -1.54
C LEU A 184 -10.48 8.62 -2.33
N TRP A 185 -11.07 8.47 -3.51
CA TRP A 185 -10.98 7.23 -4.28
C TRP A 185 -9.53 6.83 -4.55
N LYS A 186 -8.60 7.77 -4.81
CA LYS A 186 -7.17 7.45 -5.02
C LYS A 186 -6.53 6.85 -3.77
N LEU A 187 -6.82 7.42 -2.60
CA LEU A 187 -6.32 6.90 -1.32
C LEU A 187 -6.83 5.48 -1.08
N PHE A 188 -8.14 5.27 -1.18
CA PHE A 188 -8.72 3.92 -1.00
C PHE A 188 -8.31 2.95 -2.10
N TYR A 189 -8.05 3.42 -3.31
CA TYR A 189 -7.51 2.58 -4.38
C TYR A 189 -6.09 2.11 -4.06
N SER A 190 -5.24 2.95 -3.48
CA SER A 190 -3.93 2.50 -3.01
C SER A 190 -4.04 1.45 -1.89
N PHE A 191 -5.01 1.60 -0.99
CA PHE A 191 -5.31 0.58 0.03
C PHE A 191 -5.81 -0.72 -0.60
N LYS A 192 -6.58 -0.65 -1.69
CA LYS A 192 -6.93 -1.84 -2.50
C LYS A 192 -5.69 -2.49 -3.09
N CYS A 193 -4.76 -1.70 -3.65
CA CYS A 193 -3.52 -2.23 -4.23
C CYS A 193 -2.63 -2.92 -3.19
N LEU A 194 -2.70 -2.50 -1.93
CA LEU A 194 -2.03 -3.15 -0.80
C LEU A 194 -2.81 -4.34 -0.21
N GLY A 195 -3.97 -4.70 -0.76
CA GLY A 195 -4.81 -5.78 -0.21
C GLY A 195 -5.49 -5.42 1.12
N LEU A 196 -5.58 -4.13 1.48
CA LEU A 196 -6.19 -3.67 2.74
C LEU A 196 -7.71 -3.47 2.63
N CYS A 197 -8.24 -3.35 1.43
CA CYS A 197 -9.68 -3.25 1.22
C CYS A 197 -10.08 -3.78 -0.15
N LYS A 198 -11.34 -4.20 -0.26
CA LYS A 198 -12.01 -4.36 -1.54
C LYS A 198 -12.71 -3.05 -1.88
N LEU A 199 -12.62 -2.67 -3.14
CA LEU A 199 -13.12 -1.40 -3.62
C LEU A 199 -13.79 -1.60 -4.98
N GLU A 200 -15.07 -1.26 -5.05
CA GLU A 200 -15.82 -1.15 -6.30
C GLU A 200 -15.88 0.33 -6.71
N LEU A 201 -15.59 0.61 -7.97
CA LEU A 201 -15.65 1.95 -8.54
C LEU A 201 -16.77 2.03 -9.57
N THR A 202 -17.48 3.16 -9.58
CA THR A 202 -18.41 3.52 -10.64
C THR A 202 -17.94 4.77 -11.37
N ASP A 203 -18.26 4.83 -12.66
CA ASP A 203 -18.05 6.04 -13.46
C ASP A 203 -19.22 7.00 -13.29
N ASN A 204 -18.93 8.26 -12.99
CA ASN A 204 -19.92 9.33 -13.05
C ASN A 204 -19.99 9.93 -14.47
N LYS A 205 -21.04 10.70 -14.77
CA LYS A 205 -21.27 11.41 -16.04
C LYS A 205 -20.07 12.26 -16.49
N ASP A 206 -19.25 12.73 -15.56
CA ASP A 206 -18.04 13.53 -15.83
C ASP A 206 -16.75 12.69 -15.96
N SER A 207 -16.85 11.36 -16.14
CA SER A 207 -15.71 10.43 -16.13
C SER A 207 -14.89 10.45 -14.83
N LYS A 208 -15.47 10.93 -13.74
CA LYS A 208 -14.88 10.86 -12.40
C LYS A 208 -15.20 9.50 -11.79
N LYS A 209 -14.16 8.80 -11.33
CA LYS A 209 -14.31 7.58 -10.54
C LYS A 209 -14.89 7.92 -9.17
N LEU A 210 -15.94 7.21 -8.78
CA LEU A 210 -16.56 7.27 -7.47
C LEU A 210 -16.47 5.90 -6.82
N ILE A 211 -16.25 5.86 -5.51
CA ILE A 211 -16.37 4.62 -4.76
C ILE A 211 -17.85 4.25 -4.69
N SER A 212 -18.23 3.10 -5.23
CA SER A 212 -19.58 2.55 -5.10
C SER A 212 -19.72 1.67 -3.87
N SER A 213 -18.67 0.92 -3.54
CA SER A 213 -18.59 0.19 -2.28
C SER A 213 -17.15 0.02 -1.78
N LEU A 214 -17.03 -0.08 -0.46
CA LEU A 214 -15.77 -0.25 0.26
C LEU A 214 -15.93 -1.28 1.38
N GLU A 215 -15.05 -2.27 1.42
CA GLU A 215 -15.03 -3.34 2.44
C GLU A 215 -13.59 -3.52 2.93
N SER A 216 -13.37 -3.68 4.24
CA SER A 216 -12.03 -3.97 4.77
C SER A 216 -11.72 -5.46 4.67
N THR A 217 -10.51 -5.78 4.24
CA THR A 217 -9.98 -7.16 4.32
C THR A 217 -9.60 -7.49 5.77
N GLN A 218 -9.24 -8.74 6.06
CA GLN A 218 -8.79 -9.08 7.42
C GLN A 218 -7.48 -8.35 7.76
N LEU A 219 -6.56 -8.33 6.80
CA LEU A 219 -5.33 -7.56 6.87
C LEU A 219 -5.59 -6.06 7.04
N GLY A 220 -6.52 -5.54 6.24
CA GLY A 220 -6.98 -4.15 6.33
C GLY A 220 -7.46 -3.75 7.72
N LYS A 221 -8.27 -4.58 8.38
CA LYS A 221 -8.77 -4.30 9.74
C LYS A 221 -7.64 -4.14 10.74
N ILE A 222 -6.59 -4.94 10.62
CA ILE A 222 -5.42 -4.87 11.50
C ILE A 222 -4.68 -3.55 11.22
N ILE A 223 -4.31 -3.30 9.97
CA ILE A 223 -3.50 -2.14 9.59
C ILE A 223 -4.24 -0.83 9.80
N PHE A 224 -5.54 -0.76 9.49
CA PHE A 224 -6.34 0.44 9.72
C PHE A 224 -6.47 0.78 11.21
N ARG A 225 -6.50 -0.20 12.12
CA ARG A 225 -6.49 0.06 13.57
C ARG A 225 -5.20 0.76 13.97
N ASP A 226 -4.06 0.33 13.44
CA ASP A 226 -2.77 0.95 13.73
C ASP A 226 -2.66 2.34 13.12
N ILE A 227 -3.10 2.52 11.87
CA ILE A 227 -3.17 3.84 11.22
C ILE A 227 -3.99 4.82 12.07
N ILE A 228 -5.15 4.41 12.59
CA ILE A 228 -5.99 5.24 13.46
C ILE A 228 -5.31 5.50 14.79
N LYS A 229 -4.81 4.45 15.46
CA LYS A 229 -4.21 4.52 16.80
C LYS A 229 -2.98 5.43 16.81
N LEU A 230 -2.18 5.38 15.75
CA LEU A 230 -0.96 6.17 15.61
C LEU A 230 -1.24 7.60 15.13
N ASN A 231 -2.47 7.94 14.74
CA ASN A 231 -2.78 9.16 13.99
C ASN A 231 -1.89 9.33 12.75
N TYR A 232 -1.59 8.21 12.07
CA TYR A 232 -0.60 8.17 11.00
C TYR A 232 -0.96 9.12 9.83
N LEU A 233 -2.24 9.16 9.44
CA LEU A 233 -2.72 10.09 8.40
C LEU A 233 -2.50 11.56 8.77
N LYS A 234 -2.60 11.92 10.06
CA LYS A 234 -2.36 13.29 10.51
C LYS A 234 -0.90 13.69 10.31
N VAL A 235 0.02 12.76 10.57
CA VAL A 235 1.46 12.97 10.44
C VAL A 235 1.88 13.08 8.97
N ILE A 236 1.47 12.14 8.11
CA ILE A 236 1.85 12.19 6.68
C ILE A 236 1.35 13.46 6.00
N PHE A 237 0.10 13.83 6.25
CA PHE A 237 -0.57 14.91 5.53
C PHE A 237 -0.40 16.26 6.20
N ASP A 238 0.49 16.39 7.20
CA ASP A 238 0.71 17.62 7.98
C ASP A 238 -0.59 18.30 8.41
N ILE A 239 -1.53 17.52 8.94
CA ILE A 239 -2.84 18.04 9.33
C ILE A 239 -2.70 18.78 10.67
N ASN A 240 -2.68 20.10 10.60
CA ASN A 240 -2.70 20.99 11.76
C ASN A 240 -4.09 20.98 12.42
N ASP A 241 -4.26 20.23 13.51
CA ASP A 241 -5.40 20.47 14.40
C ASP A 241 -5.06 21.62 15.34
N SER A 242 -5.80 22.72 15.23
CA SER A 242 -5.87 23.73 16.29
C SER A 242 -6.60 23.23 17.56
N SER A 243 -7.11 21.99 17.55
CA SER A 243 -7.82 21.34 18.65
C SER A 243 -7.10 20.05 19.09
N ASN A 244 -5.91 20.16 19.70
CA ASN A 244 -5.24 18.99 20.28
C ASN A 244 -5.85 18.64 21.65
N SER A 245 -6.68 17.59 21.70
CA SER A 245 -6.81 16.78 22.92
C SER A 245 -5.78 15.65 22.84
N GLU A 246 -4.82 15.67 23.77
CA GLU A 246 -3.74 14.68 23.84
C GLU A 246 -4.30 13.26 24.03
N PHE A 247 -4.14 12.40 23.03
CA PHE A 247 -4.19 10.96 23.24
C PHE A 247 -2.80 10.49 23.69
N LYS A 248 -2.60 10.30 25.00
CA LYS A 248 -1.41 9.61 25.54
C LYS A 248 -1.59 8.11 25.39
N ILE A 249 -0.76 7.49 24.55
CA ILE A 249 -0.70 6.03 24.40
C ILE A 249 0.61 5.54 25.02
N ALA A 250 0.49 4.68 26.04
CA ALA A 250 1.63 3.93 26.57
C ALA A 250 1.79 2.64 25.73
N PRO A 251 2.98 2.36 25.14
CA PRO A 251 3.21 1.11 24.44
C PRO A 251 3.20 -0.04 25.46
N LYS A 252 2.30 -1.02 25.26
CA LYS A 252 2.35 -2.32 25.96
C LYS A 252 3.12 -3.30 25.08
N GLY A 253 4.43 -3.36 25.24
CA GLY A 253 5.33 -4.32 24.58
C GLY A 253 6.71 -4.30 25.26
N LYS A 254 7.38 -5.46 25.37
CA LYS A 254 8.65 -5.64 26.10
C LYS A 254 9.91 -5.28 25.30
N TYR A 255 9.80 -4.52 24.22
CA TYR A 255 10.94 -4.14 23.40
C TYR A 255 11.30 -2.67 23.62
N LYS A 256 12.53 -2.43 24.10
CA LYS A 256 13.12 -1.08 24.16
C LYS A 256 13.60 -0.70 22.77
N ILE A 257 12.82 0.13 22.07
CA ILE A 257 13.29 0.82 20.87
C ILE A 257 14.38 1.81 21.31
N LYS A 258 15.61 1.65 20.82
CA LYS A 258 16.69 2.61 21.04
C LYS A 258 16.43 3.82 20.13
N SER A 259 16.12 4.95 20.72
CA SER A 259 15.87 6.21 20.02
C SER A 259 17.17 6.78 19.43
N SER A 260 17.48 6.46 18.17
CA SER A 260 18.20 7.37 17.28
C SER A 260 17.22 8.35 16.63
N SER A 261 17.72 9.42 16.02
CA SER A 261 16.98 10.58 15.49
C SER A 261 16.05 10.24 14.32
N TYR A 262 14.96 9.54 14.62
CA TYR A 262 13.93 9.13 13.67
C TYR A 262 12.83 10.20 13.57
N SER A 263 12.36 10.47 12.35
CA SER A 263 11.16 11.29 12.15
C SER A 263 9.95 10.60 12.78
N SER A 264 8.93 11.36 13.20
CA SER A 264 7.70 10.81 13.79
C SER A 264 6.99 9.80 12.88
N SER A 265 7.15 9.91 11.56
CA SER A 265 6.60 8.96 10.59
C SER A 265 7.27 7.59 10.65
N SER A 266 8.60 7.54 10.74
CA SER A 266 9.34 6.26 10.74
C SER A 266 9.00 5.36 11.94
N ILE A 267 8.77 5.95 13.12
CA ILE A 267 8.32 5.22 14.34
C ILE A 267 6.93 4.58 14.13
N GLN A 268 6.05 5.23 13.36
CA GLN A 268 4.71 4.73 13.10
C GLN A 268 4.74 3.56 12.10
N VAL A 269 5.61 3.63 11.08
CA VAL A 269 5.82 2.51 10.15
C VAL A 269 6.43 1.31 10.85
N GLU A 270 7.42 1.51 11.71
CA GLU A 270 8.01 0.42 12.52
C GLU A 270 6.93 -0.30 13.34
N THR A 271 5.95 0.44 13.87
CA THR A 271 4.82 -0.17 14.60
C THR A 271 3.93 -1.02 13.68
N ILE A 272 3.58 -0.53 12.48
CA ILE A 272 2.78 -1.27 11.50
C ILE A 272 3.50 -2.56 11.06
N VAL A 273 4.81 -2.44 10.77
CA VAL A 273 5.66 -3.57 10.39
C VAL A 273 5.77 -4.58 11.53
N HIS A 274 5.95 -4.12 12.76
CA HIS A 274 5.99 -4.98 13.93
C HIS A 274 4.68 -5.75 14.12
N THR A 275 3.52 -5.08 13.97
CA THR A 275 2.21 -5.75 14.02
C THR A 275 2.10 -6.84 12.95
N LEU A 276 2.58 -6.58 11.72
CA LEU A 276 2.59 -7.59 10.66
C LEU A 276 3.49 -8.78 10.99
N LEU A 277 4.67 -8.51 11.52
CA LEU A 277 5.62 -9.56 11.92
C LEU A 277 5.03 -10.44 13.03
N GLU A 278 4.44 -9.85 14.08
CA GLU A 278 3.81 -10.61 15.17
C GLU A 278 2.68 -11.52 14.70
N ILE A 279 1.96 -11.13 13.64
CA ILE A 279 0.81 -11.88 13.11
C ILE A 279 1.25 -12.99 12.15
N LEU A 280 2.33 -12.76 11.40
CA LEU A 280 2.85 -13.66 10.38
C LEU A 280 3.98 -14.57 10.92
N GLU A 281 4.35 -14.42 12.18
CA GLU A 281 5.42 -15.15 12.87
C GLU A 281 5.16 -16.66 12.95
N ASN A 282 5.91 -17.41 12.13
CA ASN A 282 6.65 -18.62 12.53
C ASN A 282 7.79 -18.96 11.54
N ASP A 283 7.84 -18.37 10.33
CA ASP A 283 8.84 -18.74 9.29
C ASP A 283 9.60 -17.55 8.65
N ILE A 284 9.47 -16.33 9.17
CA ILE A 284 10.24 -15.20 8.63
C ILE A 284 11.63 -15.21 9.24
N ASP A 285 12.68 -15.23 8.40
CA ASP A 285 14.03 -14.90 8.84
C ASP A 285 14.09 -13.39 9.09
N GLY A 286 13.66 -12.97 10.27
CA GLY A 286 13.61 -11.56 10.65
C GLY A 286 14.96 -10.85 10.53
N LYS A 287 16.09 -11.58 10.60
CA LYS A 287 17.41 -10.99 10.36
C LYS A 287 17.62 -10.65 8.89
N ARG A 288 17.21 -11.54 7.98
CA ARG A 288 17.29 -11.32 6.53
C ARG A 288 16.47 -10.11 6.11
N LEU A 289 15.22 -10.03 6.57
CA LEU A 289 14.32 -8.91 6.28
C LEU A 289 14.87 -7.57 6.82
N MET A 290 15.29 -7.54 8.09
CA MET A 290 15.83 -6.31 8.68
C MET A 290 17.15 -5.88 8.02
N ASN A 291 17.96 -6.81 7.53
CA ASN A 291 19.14 -6.48 6.74
C ASN A 291 18.75 -5.87 5.40
N PHE A 292 17.74 -6.40 4.71
CA PHE A 292 17.24 -5.83 3.46
C PHE A 292 16.73 -4.39 3.69
N ILE A 293 15.91 -4.16 4.71
CA ILE A 293 15.41 -2.83 5.08
C ILE A 293 16.55 -1.85 5.32
N LYS A 294 17.59 -2.25 6.07
CA LYS A 294 18.78 -1.41 6.32
C LYS A 294 19.60 -1.09 5.07
N ILE A 295 19.58 -1.94 4.05
CA ILE A 295 20.30 -1.67 2.80
C ILE A 295 19.53 -0.64 1.95
N MET A 296 18.21 -0.54 2.12
CA MET A 296 17.39 0.45 1.40
C MET A 296 17.49 1.87 1.97
N GLU A 297 17.84 2.01 3.26
CA GLU A 297 18.08 3.28 3.97
C GLU A 297 19.38 3.97 3.53
#